data_AF-A0A0F8VUP9-F1
#
_entry.id   AF-A0A0F8VUP9-F1
#
_cell.length_a   1.000
_cell.length_b   1.000
_cell.length_c   1.000
_cell.angle_alpha   90.00
_cell.angle_beta   90.00
_cell.angle_gamma   90.00
#
_symmetry.space_group_name_H-M   'P 1'
#
loop_
_entity.id
_entity.type
_entity.pdbx_description
1 polymer ?
#
loop_
_entity_poly.entity_id
_entity_poly.type
_entity_poly.pdbx_seq_one_letter_code
_entity_poly.pdbx_strand_id
1 'polypeptide(L)' 'VVIVNDRAAFSRCWTMRRTYDLYLGGSSGAVLEAIQQKAHHIKLHDIVIVLCPDAGEIYADTLYLPIWLRNRGLTEVII' A
#
# COMPACT_ATOMS: atom_id res chain seq x y z
N VAL A 1 -12.31 13.46 0.97
CA VAL A 1 -11.29 12.77 1.80
C VAL A 1 -11.57 11.28 1.75
N VAL A 2 -10.52 10.44 1.61
CA VAL A 2 -10.63 8.97 1.68
C VAL A 2 -9.90 8.52 2.94
N ILE A 3 -10.55 7.69 3.75
CA ILE A 3 -9.94 7.10 4.94
C ILE A 3 -9.52 5.68 4.59
N VAL A 4 -8.22 5.40 4.66
CA VAL A 4 -7.65 4.09 4.41
C VAL A 4 -7.07 3.57 5.72
N ASN A 5 -7.42 2.34 6.08
CA ASN A 5 -6.87 1.68 7.26
C ASN A 5 -5.55 0.97 6.93
N ASP A 6 -4.78 0.64 7.97
CA ASP A 6 -3.48 -0.04 7.84
C ASP A 6 -3.58 -1.33 7.03
N ARG A 7 -4.63 -2.14 7.24
CA ARG A 7 -4.82 -3.40 6.49
C ARG A 7 -4.82 -3.14 4.98
N ALA A 8 -5.65 -2.22 4.51
CA ALA A 8 -5.78 -1.92 3.09
C ALA A 8 -4.52 -1.25 2.52
N ALA A 9 -3.92 -0.31 3.26
CA ALA A 9 -2.67 0.34 2.87
C ALA A 9 -1.53 -0.68 2.73
N PHE A 10 -1.41 -1.61 3.69
CA PHE A 10 -0.35 -2.60 3.71
C PHE A 10 -0.56 -3.66 2.62
N SER A 11 -1.79 -4.13 2.41
CA SER A 11 -2.12 -5.01 1.27
C SER A 11 -1.75 -4.37 -0.07
N ARG A 12 -1.93 -3.05 -0.21
CA ARG A 12 -1.50 -2.31 -1.40
C ARG A 12 0.03 -2.31 -1.54
N CYS A 13 0.78 -2.06 -0.46
CA CYS A 13 2.25 -2.16 -0.49
C CYS A 13 2.73 -3.57 -0.89
N TRP A 14 2.08 -4.62 -0.41
CA TRP A 14 2.41 -6.00 -0.79
C TRP A 14 2.06 -6.29 -2.26
N THR A 15 0.96 -5.74 -2.75
CA THR A 15 0.61 -5.81 -4.18
C THR A 15 1.69 -5.13 -5.03
N MET A 16 2.13 -3.92 -4.66
CA MET A 16 3.18 -3.20 -5.39
C MET A 16 4.50 -3.98 -5.43
N ARG A 17 4.89 -4.58 -4.31
CA ARG A 17 6.05 -5.47 -4.23
C ARG A 17 5.92 -6.67 -5.16
N ARG A 18 4.78 -7.37 -5.15
CA ARG A 18 4.60 -8.61 -5.93
C ARG A 18 4.48 -8.37 -7.42
N THR A 19 3.80 -7.30 -7.81
CA THR A 19 3.48 -7.02 -9.21
C THR A 19 4.58 -6.22 -9.90
N TYR A 20 5.27 -5.34 -9.16
CA TYR A 20 6.20 -4.36 -9.74
C TYR A 20 7.58 -4.35 -9.07
N ASP A 21 7.85 -5.23 -8.10
CA ASP A 21 9.08 -5.23 -7.28
C ASP A 21 9.36 -3.89 -6.56
N LEU A 22 8.28 -3.15 -6.24
CA LEU A 22 8.37 -1.87 -5.54
C LEU A 22 8.07 -2.03 -4.06
N TYR A 23 9.10 -1.77 -3.24
CA TYR A 23 8.99 -1.68 -1.79
C TYR A 23 8.72 -0.22 -1.40
N LEU A 24 7.62 0.02 -0.69
CA LEU A 24 7.11 1.34 -0.35
C LEU A 24 6.69 1.41 1.12
N GLY A 25 6.79 2.60 1.72
CA GLY A 25 6.22 2.84 3.04
C GLY A 25 4.69 2.76 3.09
N GLY A 26 4.14 2.60 4.30
CA GLY A 26 2.70 2.44 4.51
C GLY A 26 1.86 3.64 4.03
N SER A 27 2.41 4.85 4.08
CA SER A 27 1.78 6.07 3.58
C SER A 27 1.57 6.03 2.06
N SER A 28 2.57 5.54 1.31
CA SER A 28 2.48 5.30 -0.13
C SER A 28 1.39 4.26 -0.45
N GLY A 29 1.34 3.17 0.31
CA GLY A 29 0.28 2.17 0.22
C GLY A 29 -1.11 2.76 0.43
N ALA A 30 -1.26 3.66 1.40
CA ALA A 30 -2.53 4.32 1.68
C ALA A 30 -3.01 5.20 0.51
N VAL A 31 -2.13 6.00 -0.10
CA VAL A 31 -2.50 6.85 -1.23
C VAL A 31 -2.84 6.03 -2.48
N LEU A 32 -2.05 4.99 -2.77
CA LEU A 32 -2.31 4.09 -3.88
C LEU A 32 -3.64 3.35 -3.72
N GLU A 33 -3.98 2.94 -2.49
CA GLU A 33 -5.27 2.32 -2.20
C GLU A 33 -6.43 3.32 -2.31
N ALA A 34 -6.25 4.57 -1.87
CA ALA A 34 -7.23 5.62 -2.05
C ALA A 34 -7.52 5.90 -3.54
N ILE A 35 -6.49 5.84 -4.40
CA ILE A 35 -6.63 5.96 -5.85
C ILE A 35 -7.44 4.79 -6.41
N GLN A 36 -7.15 3.56 -5.97
CA GLN A 36 -7.93 2.40 -6.40
C GLN A 36 -9.41 2.56 -6.04
N GLN A 37 -9.73 3.00 -4.81
CA GLN A 37 -11.11 3.25 -4.38
C GLN A 37 -11.80 4.36 -5.19
N LYS A 38 -11.03 5.26 -5.80
CA LYS A 38 -11.51 6.37 -6.63
C LYS A 38 -11.31 6.15 -8.14
N ALA A 39 -10.88 4.96 -8.56
CA ALA A 39 -10.59 4.65 -9.96
C ALA A 39 -11.76 4.94 -10.91
N HIS A 40 -13.00 4.74 -10.45
CA HIS A 40 -14.22 5.02 -11.21
C HIS A 40 -14.43 6.51 -11.55
N HIS A 41 -13.71 7.42 -10.90
CA HIS A 41 -13.74 8.85 -11.21
C HIS A 41 -12.61 9.29 -12.17
N ILE A 42 -11.63 8.42 -12.42
CA ILE A 42 -10.45 8.72 -13.26
C ILE A 42 -10.78 8.31 -14.69
N LYS A 43 -10.76 9.26 -15.61
CA LYS A 43 -11.00 9.02 -17.04
C LYS A 43 -9.68 8.66 -17.73
N LEU A 44 -9.80 8.09 -18.94
CA LEU A 44 -8.66 7.62 -19.74
C LEU A 44 -7.57 8.68 -19.97
N HIS A 45 -7.93 9.96 -20.03
CA HIS A 45 -7.01 11.06 -20.31
C HIS A 45 -6.59 11.85 -19.07
N ASP A 46 -7.06 11.46 -17.89
CA ASP A 46 -6.66 12.13 -16.65
C ASP A 46 -5.25 11.67 -16.25
N ILE A 47 -4.45 12.60 -15.71
CA ILE A 47 -3.13 12.30 -15.15
C ILE A 47 -3.24 12.34 -13.63
N VAL A 48 -2.85 11.23 -12.99
CA VAL A 48 -2.82 11.12 -11.53
C VAL A 48 -1.36 11.16 -11.07
N ILE A 49 -1.05 12.11 -10.18
CA ILE A 49 0.26 12.23 -9.55
C ILE A 49 0.16 11.72 -8.11
N VAL A 50 1.12 10.89 -7.72
CA VAL A 50 1.21 10.29 -6.39
C VAL A 50 2.55 10.65 -5.77
N LEU A 51 2.53 11.00 -4.48
CA LEU A 51 3.73 11.16 -3.69
C LEU A 51 3.95 9.89 -2.86
N CYS A 52 5.08 9.21 -3.12
CA CYS A 52 5.59 8.15 -2.26
C CYS A 52 6.70 8.75 -1.38
N PRO A 53 6.46 9.00 -0.08
CA PRO A 53 7.40 9.77 0.74
C PRO A 53 8.74 9.07 0.95
N ASP A 54 8.71 7.74 0.99
CA ASP A 54 9.86 6.89 1.24
C ASP A 54 9.73 5.53 0.54
N ALA A 55 10.87 4.85 0.47
CA ALA A 55 10.98 3.47 0.05
C ALA A 55 10.76 2.50 1.23
N GLY A 56 10.62 1.21 0.92
CA GLY A 56 10.15 0.21 1.88
C GLY A 56 11.21 -0.45 2.75
N GLU A 57 12.51 -0.20 2.53
CA GLU A 57 13.60 -0.92 3.19
C GLU A 57 13.62 -0.76 4.70
N ILE A 58 13.29 0.43 5.21
CA ILE A 58 13.23 0.72 6.65
C ILE A 58 12.07 0.00 7.35
N TYR A 59 11.18 -0.64 6.59
CA TYR A 59 10.03 -1.40 7.10
C TYR A 59 10.18 -2.92 6.90
N ALA A 60 11.39 -3.40 6.59
CA ALA A 60 11.69 -4.81 6.36
C ALA A 60 11.32 -5.71 7.55
N ASP A 61 11.48 -5.21 8.77
CA ASP A 61 11.20 -5.89 10.04
C ASP A 61 9.78 -5.63 10.58
N THR A 62 8.97 -4.86 9.85
CA THR A 62 7.59 -4.51 10.21
C THR A 62 6.60 -4.90 9.10
N LEU A 63 6.18 -3.95 8.27
CA LEU A 63 5.23 -4.12 7.17
C LEU A 63 5.58 -5.31 6.26
N TYR A 64 6.86 -5.55 6.03
CA TYR A 64 7.34 -6.61 5.14
C TYR A 64 7.74 -7.90 5.87
N LEU A 65 7.51 -7.97 7.18
CA LEU A 65 7.78 -9.16 8.00
C LEU A 65 6.45 -9.88 8.33
N PRO A 66 6.19 -11.08 7.77
CA PRO A 66 4.95 -11.82 7.99
C PRO A 66 4.59 -12.07 9.45
N ILE A 67 5.59 -12.33 10.31
CA ILE A 67 5.35 -12.58 11.73
C ILE A 67 4.92 -11.32 12.47
N TRP A 68 5.45 -10.14 12.08
CA TRP A 68 5.03 -8.86 12.63
C TRP A 68 3.56 -8.58 12.27
N LEU A 69 3.17 -8.79 11.02
CA LEU A 69 1.78 -8.63 10.57
C LEU A 69 0.83 -9.57 11.32
N ARG A 70 1.21 -10.84 11.50
CA ARG A 70 0.41 -11.81 12.26
C ARG A 70 0.21 -11.36 13.72
N ASN A 71 1.25 -10.88 14.38
CA ASN A 71 1.18 -10.36 15.75
C ASN A 71 0.29 -9.12 15.88
N ARG A 72 0.08 -8.38 14.78
CA ARG A 72 -0.82 -7.22 14.70
C ARG A 72 -2.24 -7.59 14.25
N GLY A 73 -2.55 -8.87 14.02
CA GLY A 73 -3.85 -9.32 13.51
C GLY A 73 -4.09 -8.99 12.01
N LEU A 74 -3.02 -8.77 11.25
CA LEU A 74 -3.02 -8.37 9.83
C LEU A 74 -2.59 -9.50 8.89
N THR A 75 -2.87 -10.75 9.24
CA THR A 75 -2.44 -11.94 8.47
C THR A 75 -2.89 -11.91 7.00
N GLU A 76 -4.05 -11.30 6.70
CA GLU A 76 -4.61 -11.19 5.35
C GLU A 76 -3.80 -10.31 4.41
N VAL A 77 -2.90 -9.46 4.93
CA VAL A 77 -2.01 -8.61 4.12
C VAL A 77 -1.03 -9.46 3.27
N ILE A 78 -0.72 -10.66 3.75
CA ILE A 78 0.26 -11.57 3.13
C ILE A 78 -0.41 -12.48 2.08
N ILE A 79 -1.72 -12.39 1.86
CA ILE A 79 -2.43 -13.24 0.89
C ILE A 79 -2.36 -12.62 -0.49
#